data_AF-A0A1A8VMX6-F1
#
_entry.id   AF-A0A1A8VMX6-F1
#
_cell.length_a   1.000
_cell.length_b   1.000
_cell.length_c   1.000
_cell.angle_alpha   90.00
_cell.angle_beta   90.00
_cell.angle_gamma   90.00
#
_symmetry.space_group_name_H-M   'P 1'
#
loop_
_entity.id
_entity.type
_entity.pdbx_description
1 polymer ?
#
loop_
_entity_poly.entity_id
_entity_poly.type
_entity_poly.pdbx_seq_one_letter_code
_entity_poly.pdbx_strand_id
1 'polypeptide(L)'
;MGSKWIDVYNLIQNEMVLLIQNDMFNYPLKNGTPIQSKVLLDEVDLSFIEMANEYVLKEMKNFNTEEKIFNTEEKIFNTEEKNFNTEEKNFNTEEKNFNTEEKIFNTEEKIFNTEEKIFNTEKQMSSESKSFKLKHERNKIIIEKKHNDKYAKEIYSEDIYNTNIPLTNLTIQKGETDIIDVWEISNDKIIFIPSKNAYVHVEDLNEDDLKDGYKYKCERLKKFITKNMEFYKKVESKYDIYTKGYQQKIKNYKKVFDSLFNSYITYISEQDALNNLRNMEKMYALERIKEEKEENKREIEFHKTLKRVYAELAAENEQLKSIVSADASLTRM
;
A
#
# COMPACT_ATOMS: atom_id res chain seq x y z
N MET A 1 -2.28 0.04 11.58
CA MET A 1 -2.69 1.43 11.27
C MET A 1 -3.56 2.10 12.35
N GLY A 2 -4.29 1.39 13.21
CA GLY A 2 -5.25 2.02 14.15
C GLY A 2 -4.67 2.93 15.25
N SER A 3 -3.56 2.56 15.91
CA SER A 3 -3.13 3.28 17.14
C SER A 3 -2.62 4.70 16.88
N LYS A 4 -1.80 4.93 15.85
CA LYS A 4 -1.14 6.24 15.61
C LYS A 4 -2.12 7.42 15.44
N TRP A 5 -3.40 7.17 15.21
CA TRP A 5 -4.47 8.18 15.16
C TRP A 5 -5.19 8.41 16.50
N ILE A 6 -5.24 7.42 17.41
CA ILE A 6 -5.79 7.63 18.76
C ILE A 6 -4.87 8.54 19.57
N ASP A 7 -3.56 8.39 19.40
CA ASP A 7 -2.53 9.18 20.08
C ASP A 7 -2.66 10.68 19.73
N VAL A 8 -2.81 10.99 18.43
CA VAL A 8 -3.03 12.37 17.95
C VAL A 8 -4.34 12.95 18.46
N TYR A 9 -5.43 12.17 18.50
CA TYR A 9 -6.71 12.64 19.04
C TYR A 9 -6.60 12.96 20.54
N ASN A 10 -5.97 12.08 21.31
CA ASN A 10 -5.75 12.26 22.75
C ASN A 10 -4.83 13.47 23.05
N LEU A 11 -3.78 13.67 22.26
CA LEU A 11 -2.88 14.83 22.38
C LEU A 11 -3.65 16.14 22.18
N ILE A 12 -4.52 16.22 21.17
CA ILE A 12 -5.37 17.40 20.89
C ILE A 12 -6.36 17.65 22.03
N GLN A 13 -6.96 16.59 22.61
CA GLN A 13 -7.85 16.76 23.77
C GLN A 13 -7.10 17.28 25.00
N ASN A 14 -5.89 16.79 25.27
CA ASN A 14 -5.09 17.21 26.41
C ASN A 14 -4.68 18.70 26.30
N GLU A 15 -4.18 19.13 25.14
CA GLU A 15 -3.88 20.55 24.87
C GLU A 15 -5.12 21.45 25.00
N MET A 16 -6.29 20.99 24.53
CA MET A 16 -7.54 21.73 24.71
C MET A 16 -7.91 21.90 26.20
N VAL A 17 -7.67 20.89 27.04
CA VAL A 17 -7.90 20.99 28.49
C VAL A 17 -6.92 21.98 29.13
N LEU A 18 -5.63 21.94 28.79
CA LEU A 18 -4.61 22.83 29.32
C LEU A 18 -4.85 24.31 28.94
N LEU A 19 -5.29 24.57 27.70
CA LEU A 19 -5.68 25.91 27.24
C LEU A 19 -6.91 26.43 27.98
N ILE A 20 -7.94 25.60 28.17
CA ILE A 20 -9.16 25.97 28.91
C ILE A 20 -8.82 26.26 30.39
N GLN A 21 -7.94 25.48 31.01
CA GLN A 21 -7.48 25.72 32.38
C GLN A 21 -6.71 27.04 32.49
N ASN A 22 -5.76 27.33 31.59
CA ASN A 22 -5.03 28.59 31.59
C ASN A 22 -5.95 29.81 31.38
N ASP A 23 -6.89 29.77 30.43
CA ASP A 23 -7.85 30.86 30.22
C ASP A 23 -8.79 31.06 31.43
N MET A 24 -9.15 29.97 32.14
CA MET A 24 -9.96 30.05 33.37
C MET A 24 -9.25 30.72 34.54
N PHE A 25 -7.92 30.64 34.63
CA PHE A 25 -7.15 31.34 35.68
C PHE A 25 -6.77 32.79 35.28
N ASN A 26 -6.64 33.08 33.98
CA ASN A 26 -6.22 34.40 33.50
C ASN A 26 -7.37 35.42 33.28
N TYR A 27 -8.64 35.00 33.22
CA TYR A 27 -9.78 35.91 33.12
C TYR A 27 -10.45 36.20 34.48
N PRO A 28 -10.51 37.47 34.94
CA PRO A 28 -11.27 37.82 36.13
C PRO A 28 -12.78 37.63 35.90
N LEU A 29 -13.50 37.18 36.94
CA LEU A 29 -14.94 36.88 36.90
C LEU A 29 -15.80 38.15 36.73
N LYS A 30 -15.89 38.63 35.48
CA LYS A 30 -16.55 39.85 35.01
C LYS A 30 -15.91 41.17 35.47
N ASN A 31 -15.59 42.01 34.49
CA ASN A 31 -15.33 43.45 34.62
C ASN A 31 -14.17 43.88 35.54
N GLY A 32 -13.35 42.96 36.05
CA GLY A 32 -12.10 43.30 36.72
C GLY A 32 -11.03 43.77 35.71
N THR A 33 -10.32 44.85 36.04
CA THR A 33 -9.13 45.29 35.29
C THR A 33 -8.05 44.19 35.39
N PRO A 34 -7.31 43.86 34.31
CA PRO A 34 -6.19 42.92 34.38
C PRO A 34 -5.16 43.38 35.43
N ILE A 35 -4.84 42.49 36.39
CA ILE A 35 -3.97 42.83 37.52
C ILE A 35 -2.51 42.80 37.05
N GLN A 36 -2.04 43.88 36.43
CA GLN A 36 -0.62 44.13 36.16
C GLN A 36 0.12 44.60 37.43
N SER A 37 -0.10 43.94 38.57
CA SER A 37 0.85 44.03 39.67
C SER A 37 2.10 43.25 39.28
N LYS A 38 3.26 43.91 39.20
CA LYS A 38 4.53 43.19 39.37
C LYS A 38 4.53 42.64 40.79
N VAL A 39 4.19 41.37 40.93
CA VAL A 39 4.33 40.64 42.19
C VAL A 39 5.82 40.68 42.55
N LEU A 40 6.14 41.15 43.75
CA LEU A 40 7.45 40.93 44.35
C LEU A 40 7.45 39.46 44.77
N LEU A 41 8.27 38.67 44.09
CA LEU A 41 8.37 37.23 44.27
C LEU A 41 9.13 36.95 45.57
N ASP A 42 8.55 36.15 46.46
CA ASP A 42 9.19 35.79 47.72
C ASP A 42 10.29 34.72 47.47
N GLU A 43 11.13 34.44 48.47
CA GLU A 43 12.24 33.45 48.35
C GLU A 43 11.76 32.06 47.91
N VAL A 44 10.51 31.71 48.25
CA VAL A 44 9.85 30.47 47.81
C VAL A 44 9.60 30.47 46.30
N ASP A 45 9.10 31.57 45.73
CA ASP A 45 8.85 31.68 44.29
C ASP A 45 10.16 31.66 43.48
N LEU A 46 11.21 32.27 44.01
CA LEU A 46 12.56 32.20 43.45
C LEU A 46 13.04 30.75 43.36
N SER A 47 12.83 29.93 44.39
CA SER A 47 13.19 28.50 44.37
C SER A 47 12.40 27.70 43.32
N PHE A 48 11.12 28.03 43.08
CA PHE A 48 10.33 27.41 42.01
C PHE A 48 10.80 27.86 40.62
N ILE A 49 11.25 29.10 40.46
CA ILE A 49 11.85 29.60 39.21
C ILE A 49 13.20 28.93 38.93
N GLU A 50 14.05 28.73 39.94
CA GLU A 50 15.30 27.96 39.79
C GLU A 50 15.02 26.50 39.41
N MET A 51 14.07 25.85 40.08
CA MET A 51 13.67 24.47 39.77
C MET A 51 13.09 24.34 38.35
N ALA A 52 12.31 25.32 37.88
CA ALA A 52 11.82 25.37 36.50
C ALA A 52 12.96 25.58 35.49
N ASN A 53 13.94 26.43 35.80
CA ASN A 53 15.13 26.64 34.96
C ASN A 53 16.00 25.39 34.89
N GLU A 54 16.22 24.65 35.99
CA GLU A 54 16.89 23.34 35.95
C GLU A 54 16.15 22.35 35.05
N TYR A 55 14.81 22.32 35.11
CA TYR A 55 14.01 21.45 34.26
C TYR A 55 14.16 21.80 32.77
N VAL A 56 14.11 23.09 32.41
CA VAL A 56 14.34 23.56 31.03
C VAL A 56 15.77 23.26 30.55
N LEU A 57 16.78 23.43 31.40
CA LEU A 57 18.17 23.09 31.09
C LEU A 57 18.39 21.57 30.94
N LYS A 58 17.62 20.75 31.66
CA LYS A 58 17.59 19.29 31.51
C LYS A 58 16.93 18.87 30.20
N GLU A 59 15.78 19.45 29.85
CA GLU A 59 15.11 19.19 28.57
C GLU A 59 15.94 19.66 27.37
N MET A 60 16.61 20.81 27.45
CA MET A 60 17.58 21.20 26.42
C MET A 60 18.74 20.22 26.29
N LYS A 61 19.20 19.58 27.37
CA LYS A 61 20.21 18.50 27.28
C LYS A 61 19.65 17.24 26.64
N ASN A 62 18.41 16.85 26.96
CA ASN A 62 17.71 15.72 26.34
C ASN A 62 17.59 15.93 24.82
N PHE A 63 17.11 17.11 24.39
CA PHE A 63 16.99 17.47 22.98
C PHE A 63 18.34 17.44 22.25
N ASN A 64 19.42 17.97 22.87
CA ASN A 64 20.79 17.89 22.35
C ASN A 64 21.37 16.46 22.29
N THR A 65 20.77 15.48 22.98
CA THR A 65 21.10 14.05 22.82
C THR A 65 20.23 13.37 21.76
N GLU A 66 18.95 13.73 21.65
CA GLU A 66 18.06 13.24 20.59
C GLU A 66 18.54 13.69 19.20
N GLU A 67 18.96 14.96 19.05
CA GLU A 67 19.57 15.46 17.82
C GLU A 67 20.82 14.66 17.43
N LYS A 68 21.63 14.20 18.39
CA LYS A 68 22.82 13.37 18.14
C LYS A 68 22.47 11.92 17.77
N ILE A 69 21.38 11.39 18.32
CA ILE A 69 20.83 10.08 17.93
C ILE A 69 20.34 10.16 16.48
N PHE A 70 19.52 11.15 16.14
CA PHE A 70 19.04 11.40 14.78
C PHE A 70 20.19 11.58 13.76
N ASN A 71 21.19 12.40 14.09
CA ASN A 71 22.43 12.57 13.29
C ASN A 71 23.28 11.28 13.18
N THR A 72 22.99 10.24 13.95
CA THR A 72 23.65 8.92 13.87
C THR A 72 22.79 7.94 13.06
N GLU A 73 21.48 7.94 13.27
CA GLU A 73 20.50 7.20 12.46
C GLU A 73 20.56 7.61 10.98
N GLU A 74 20.65 8.90 10.67
CA GLU A 74 20.84 9.41 9.30
C GLU A 74 22.11 8.85 8.65
N LYS A 75 23.20 8.67 9.42
CA LYS A 75 24.46 8.08 8.91
C LYS A 75 24.36 6.58 8.70
N ILE A 76 23.56 5.88 9.51
CA ILE A 76 23.25 4.46 9.31
C ILE A 76 22.43 4.29 8.03
N PHE A 77 21.36 5.06 7.85
CA PHE A 77 20.53 5.05 6.64
C PHE A 77 21.34 5.36 5.37
N ASN A 78 22.18 6.40 5.39
CA ASN A 78 23.12 6.74 4.32
C ASN A 78 24.19 5.66 4.04
N THR A 79 24.33 4.65 4.91
CA THR A 79 25.23 3.50 4.71
C THR A 79 24.45 2.30 4.17
N GLU A 80 23.25 2.06 4.68
CA GLU A 80 22.31 1.05 4.16
C GLU A 80 21.93 1.33 2.69
N GLU A 81 21.67 2.58 2.32
CA GLU A 81 21.40 2.98 0.94
C GLU A 81 22.57 2.63 0.00
N LYS A 82 23.82 2.77 0.47
CA LYS A 82 25.03 2.41 -0.30
C LYS A 82 25.20 0.91 -0.46
N ASN A 83 24.80 0.12 0.54
CA ASN A 83 24.78 -1.33 0.46
C ASN A 83 23.73 -1.79 -0.55
N PHE A 84 22.51 -1.25 -0.48
CA PHE A 84 21.43 -1.55 -1.44
C PHE A 84 21.82 -1.18 -2.89
N ASN A 85 22.41 0.01 -3.09
CA ASN A 85 23.01 0.43 -4.37
C ASN A 85 24.16 -0.48 -4.85
N THR A 86 24.69 -1.37 -4.03
CA THR A 86 25.74 -2.35 -4.38
C THR A 86 25.14 -3.72 -4.66
N GLU A 87 24.15 -4.15 -3.88
CA GLU A 87 23.33 -5.33 -4.15
C GLU A 87 22.59 -5.23 -5.50
N GLU A 88 22.00 -4.07 -5.81
CA GLU A 88 21.36 -3.80 -7.10
C GLU A 88 22.35 -4.00 -8.28
N LYS A 89 23.62 -3.62 -8.13
CA LYS A 89 24.66 -3.82 -9.15
C LYS A 89 25.06 -5.29 -9.31
N ASN A 90 25.06 -6.04 -8.22
CA ASN A 90 25.31 -7.49 -8.26
C ASN A 90 24.16 -8.21 -8.98
N PHE A 91 22.91 -7.90 -8.64
CA PHE A 91 21.73 -8.45 -9.31
C PHE A 91 21.70 -8.11 -10.81
N ASN A 92 22.00 -6.84 -11.17
CA ASN A 92 22.19 -6.40 -12.56
C ASN A 92 23.35 -7.13 -13.29
N THR A 93 24.22 -7.84 -12.59
CA THR A 93 25.32 -8.62 -13.16
C THR A 93 24.93 -10.09 -13.29
N GLU A 94 24.25 -10.65 -12.30
CA GLU A 94 23.64 -11.99 -12.34
C GLU A 94 22.61 -12.10 -13.47
N GLU A 95 21.75 -11.10 -13.64
CA GLU A 95 20.78 -11.04 -14.74
C GLU A 95 21.46 -11.07 -16.13
N LYS A 96 22.64 -10.45 -16.28
CA LYS A 96 23.43 -10.50 -17.52
C LYS A 96 24.07 -11.87 -17.77
N ASN A 97 24.47 -12.56 -16.71
CA ASN A 97 24.97 -13.93 -16.81
C ASN A 97 23.83 -14.88 -17.23
N PHE A 98 22.66 -14.78 -16.60
CA PHE A 98 21.47 -15.56 -16.97
C PHE A 98 21.04 -15.31 -18.43
N ASN A 99 20.99 -14.03 -18.85
CA ASN A 99 20.77 -13.63 -20.26
C ASN A 99 21.84 -14.14 -21.23
N THR A 100 22.98 -14.64 -20.75
CA THR A 100 24.05 -15.23 -21.57
C THR A 100 23.91 -16.75 -21.61
N GLU A 101 23.60 -17.38 -20.48
CA GLU A 101 23.25 -18.81 -20.39
C GLU A 101 22.02 -19.15 -21.24
N GLU A 102 20.98 -18.31 -21.21
CA GLU A 102 19.78 -18.48 -22.05
C GLU A 102 20.12 -18.45 -23.55
N LYS A 103 21.12 -17.65 -23.97
CA LYS A 103 21.58 -17.61 -25.38
C LYS A 103 22.39 -18.85 -25.76
N ILE A 104 23.11 -19.45 -24.81
CA ILE A 104 23.81 -20.73 -25.00
C ILE A 104 22.76 -21.84 -25.19
N PHE A 105 21.78 -21.93 -24.29
CA PHE A 105 20.68 -22.91 -24.38
C PHE A 105 19.88 -22.76 -25.70
N ASN A 106 19.51 -21.53 -26.09
CA ASN A 106 18.88 -21.23 -27.38
C ASN A 106 19.76 -21.55 -28.61
N THR A 107 21.06 -21.83 -28.43
CA THR A 107 21.98 -22.27 -29.49
C THR A 107 22.08 -23.79 -29.51
N GLU A 108 22.17 -24.43 -28.35
CA GLU A 108 22.10 -25.88 -28.19
C GLU A 108 20.78 -26.46 -28.71
N GLU A 109 19.65 -25.83 -28.43
CA GLU A 109 18.34 -26.24 -28.95
C GLU A 109 18.29 -26.19 -30.49
N LYS A 110 18.98 -25.23 -31.13
CA LYS A 110 19.08 -25.14 -32.60
C LYS A 110 19.98 -26.23 -33.19
N ILE A 111 21.01 -26.65 -32.47
CA ILE A 111 21.85 -27.79 -32.85
C ILE A 111 21.00 -29.07 -32.79
N PHE A 112 20.31 -29.32 -31.67
CA PHE A 112 19.42 -30.48 -31.51
C PHE A 112 18.30 -30.54 -32.57
N ASN A 113 17.62 -29.41 -32.83
CA ASN A 113 16.64 -29.28 -33.92
C ASN A 113 17.22 -29.49 -35.33
N THR A 114 18.54 -29.46 -35.50
CA THR A 114 19.23 -29.75 -36.76
C THR A 114 19.61 -31.24 -36.84
N GLU A 115 20.08 -31.81 -35.73
CA GLU A 115 20.34 -33.26 -35.59
C GLU A 115 19.05 -34.09 -35.79
N GLU A 116 17.92 -33.65 -35.22
CA GLU A 116 16.65 -34.36 -35.39
C GLU A 116 16.17 -34.35 -36.86
N LYS A 117 16.47 -33.29 -37.62
CA LYS A 117 16.17 -33.23 -39.06
C LYS A 117 17.03 -34.21 -39.84
N ILE A 118 18.32 -34.31 -39.53
CA ILE A 118 19.24 -35.30 -40.12
C ILE A 118 18.71 -36.72 -39.85
N PHE A 119 18.42 -37.04 -38.58
CA PHE A 119 17.88 -38.34 -38.18
C PHE A 119 16.56 -38.69 -38.87
N ASN A 120 15.63 -37.72 -38.98
CA ASN A 120 14.37 -37.93 -39.69
C ASN A 120 14.59 -38.12 -41.21
N THR A 121 15.60 -37.50 -41.83
CA THR A 121 15.98 -37.77 -43.23
C THR A 121 16.52 -39.19 -43.40
N GLU A 122 17.44 -39.65 -42.55
CA GLU A 122 17.93 -41.04 -42.57
C GLU A 122 16.80 -42.06 -42.39
N LYS A 123 15.85 -41.75 -41.50
CA LYS A 123 14.65 -42.56 -41.23
C LYS A 123 13.72 -42.65 -42.44
N GLN A 124 13.61 -41.60 -43.26
CA GLN A 124 12.90 -41.65 -44.55
C GLN A 124 13.60 -42.59 -45.55
N MET A 125 14.92 -42.49 -45.71
CA MET A 125 15.70 -43.41 -46.57
C MET A 125 15.56 -44.88 -46.13
N SER A 126 15.49 -45.12 -44.81
CA SER A 126 15.21 -46.44 -44.20
C SER A 126 13.76 -46.93 -44.40
N SER A 127 12.82 -46.03 -44.74
CA SER A 127 11.42 -46.37 -44.99
C SER A 127 11.13 -46.72 -46.45
N GLU A 128 11.75 -46.02 -47.40
CA GLU A 128 11.61 -46.29 -48.84
C GLU A 128 12.20 -47.66 -49.22
N SER A 129 13.36 -47.98 -48.66
CA SER A 129 14.00 -49.29 -48.79
C SER A 129 13.19 -50.45 -48.16
N LYS A 130 12.26 -50.17 -47.23
CA LYS A 130 11.25 -51.13 -46.72
C LYS A 130 10.00 -51.18 -47.62
N SER A 131 9.58 -50.04 -48.17
CA SER A 131 8.44 -49.93 -49.11
C SER A 131 8.61 -50.83 -50.34
N PHE A 132 9.82 -50.86 -50.93
CA PHE A 132 10.14 -51.75 -52.05
C PHE A 132 9.97 -53.24 -51.71
N LYS A 133 10.39 -53.69 -50.52
CA LYS A 133 10.23 -55.08 -50.07
C LYS A 133 8.75 -55.43 -49.84
N LEU A 134 8.00 -54.54 -49.18
CA LEU A 134 6.58 -54.74 -48.90
C LEU A 134 5.71 -54.81 -50.16
N LYS A 135 6.02 -54.07 -51.23
CA LYS A 135 5.30 -54.17 -52.52
C LYS A 135 5.43 -55.57 -53.15
N HIS A 136 6.56 -56.25 -52.98
CA HIS A 136 6.77 -57.59 -53.53
C HIS A 136 5.90 -58.64 -52.84
N GLU A 137 5.85 -58.65 -51.51
CA GLU A 137 5.02 -59.60 -50.75
C GLU A 137 3.51 -59.32 -50.88
N ARG A 138 3.11 -58.05 -50.96
CA ARG A 138 1.68 -57.69 -51.03
C ARG A 138 1.00 -58.24 -52.29
N ASN A 139 1.73 -58.34 -53.41
CA ASN A 139 1.24 -58.97 -54.64
C ASN A 139 1.04 -60.49 -54.51
N LYS A 140 1.83 -61.17 -53.65
CA LYS A 140 1.68 -62.61 -53.36
C LYS A 140 0.39 -62.88 -52.58
N ILE A 141 0.12 -62.09 -51.54
CA ILE A 141 -1.02 -62.25 -50.62
C ILE A 141 -2.38 -61.93 -51.29
N ILE A 142 -2.40 -61.04 -52.29
CA ILE A 142 -3.65 -60.64 -52.98
C ILE A 142 -4.27 -61.80 -53.79
N ILE A 143 -3.48 -62.78 -54.22
CA ILE A 143 -3.97 -63.98 -54.93
C ILE A 143 -4.76 -64.89 -53.97
N GLU A 144 -4.27 -65.05 -52.74
CA GLU A 144 -4.81 -65.99 -51.74
C GLU A 144 -6.09 -65.47 -51.06
N LYS A 145 -6.19 -64.15 -50.82
CA LYS A 145 -7.30 -63.57 -50.05
C LYS A 145 -8.67 -63.53 -50.73
N LYS A 146 -8.78 -63.80 -52.04
CA LYS A 146 -10.08 -63.83 -52.74
C LYS A 146 -11.01 -64.98 -52.31
N HIS A 147 -10.57 -65.87 -51.44
CA HIS A 147 -11.20 -67.18 -51.24
C HIS A 147 -12.04 -67.34 -49.94
N ASN A 148 -12.14 -66.33 -49.06
CA ASN A 148 -12.58 -66.56 -47.67
C ASN A 148 -13.56 -65.54 -47.03
N ASP A 149 -13.89 -64.41 -47.66
CA ASP A 149 -14.77 -63.39 -47.05
C ASP A 149 -16.26 -63.76 -47.17
N LYS A 150 -16.83 -64.47 -46.17
CA LYS A 150 -18.26 -64.88 -46.19
C LYS A 150 -19.07 -64.77 -44.87
N TYR A 151 -18.50 -64.56 -43.67
CA TYR A 151 -19.28 -64.73 -42.41
C TYR A 151 -19.02 -63.75 -41.22
N ALA A 152 -20.13 -63.35 -40.54
CA ALA A 152 -20.34 -62.89 -39.13
C ALA A 152 -20.15 -61.39 -38.67
N LYS A 153 -20.90 -60.96 -37.60
CA LYS A 153 -21.05 -59.56 -37.07
C LYS A 153 -21.79 -59.37 -35.69
N GLU A 154 -21.81 -58.12 -35.13
CA GLU A 154 -22.57 -57.46 -33.98
C GLU A 154 -22.20 -57.84 -32.49
N ILE A 155 -22.58 -57.24 -31.30
CA ILE A 155 -23.83 -56.66 -30.65
C ILE A 155 -23.58 -55.52 -29.54
N TYR A 156 -24.34 -55.38 -28.40
CA TYR A 156 -24.59 -54.16 -27.48
C TYR A 156 -25.05 -54.49 -25.98
N SER A 157 -25.32 -53.64 -24.92
CA SER A 157 -24.90 -52.28 -24.35
C SER A 157 -25.63 -51.84 -22.98
N GLU A 158 -25.29 -50.67 -22.31
CA GLU A 158 -25.92 -49.79 -21.20
C GLU A 158 -26.30 -50.27 -19.72
N ASP A 159 -26.68 -49.46 -18.65
CA ASP A 159 -26.24 -48.17 -17.97
C ASP A 159 -27.03 -47.78 -16.59
N ILE A 160 -26.62 -46.71 -15.82
CA ILE A 160 -27.25 -45.85 -14.68
C ILE A 160 -27.49 -46.39 -13.20
N TYR A 161 -27.87 -45.71 -12.05
CA TYR A 161 -28.50 -44.39 -11.60
C TYR A 161 -28.48 -44.05 -10.02
N ASN A 162 -28.54 -42.76 -9.55
CA ASN A 162 -29.19 -42.09 -8.33
C ASN A 162 -28.85 -42.37 -6.78
N THR A 163 -29.20 -41.65 -5.64
CA THR A 163 -29.55 -40.23 -5.15
C THR A 163 -29.73 -40.05 -3.56
N ASN A 164 -29.62 -38.81 -2.97
CA ASN A 164 -30.16 -38.19 -1.67
C ASN A 164 -29.59 -38.53 -0.22
N ILE A 165 -29.64 -37.76 0.94
CA ILE A 165 -30.22 -36.48 1.55
C ILE A 165 -31.41 -36.68 2.59
N PRO A 166 -31.64 -36.05 3.83
CA PRO A 166 -31.39 -34.67 4.44
C PRO A 166 -30.97 -34.54 6.00
N LEU A 167 -31.52 -33.60 6.86
CA LEU A 167 -31.00 -33.12 8.21
C LEU A 167 -32.01 -32.47 9.26
N THR A 168 -31.72 -32.39 10.60
CA THR A 168 -32.32 -31.44 11.64
C THR A 168 -31.63 -31.38 13.05
N ASN A 169 -31.50 -30.19 13.71
CA ASN A 169 -31.65 -29.90 15.19
C ASN A 169 -31.10 -28.51 15.64
N LEU A 170 -31.66 -27.90 16.73
CA LEU A 170 -31.20 -26.65 17.39
C LEU A 170 -31.61 -26.61 18.89
N THR A 171 -30.86 -25.89 19.74
CA THR A 171 -31.09 -25.83 21.21
C THR A 171 -30.81 -24.43 21.81
N ILE A 172 -31.51 -24.05 22.88
CA ILE A 172 -31.43 -22.73 23.56
C ILE A 172 -30.77 -22.88 24.95
N GLN A 173 -30.00 -21.88 25.41
CA GLN A 173 -29.41 -21.84 26.76
C GLN A 173 -30.01 -20.73 27.64
N LYS A 174 -29.84 -20.86 28.97
CA LYS A 174 -30.23 -19.87 30.00
C LYS A 174 -29.01 -19.07 30.46
N GLY A 175 -29.21 -17.80 30.77
CA GLY A 175 -28.26 -16.96 31.49
C GLY A 175 -28.94 -15.72 32.09
N GLU A 176 -28.31 -15.15 33.12
CA GLU A 176 -28.55 -13.81 33.69
C GLU A 176 -29.97 -13.49 34.20
N THR A 177 -30.15 -13.53 35.52
CA THR A 177 -31.35 -13.04 36.21
C THR A 177 -31.07 -11.72 36.93
N ASP A 178 -31.74 -10.67 36.47
CA ASP A 178 -32.29 -9.55 37.24
C ASP A 178 -31.78 -9.35 38.68
N ILE A 179 -30.78 -8.47 38.84
CA ILE A 179 -30.62 -7.67 40.07
C ILE A 179 -31.18 -6.27 39.80
N ILE A 180 -32.36 -6.19 39.16
CA ILE A 180 -33.15 -4.98 39.05
C ILE A 180 -33.99 -4.84 40.32
N ASP A 181 -33.29 -4.28 41.30
CA ASP A 181 -33.79 -3.52 42.44
C ASP A 181 -35.19 -3.87 43.01
N VAL A 182 -35.18 -4.76 44.00
CA VAL A 182 -36.35 -5.06 44.86
C VAL A 182 -36.91 -3.80 45.53
N TRP A 183 -36.09 -2.77 45.77
CA TRP A 183 -36.55 -1.50 46.33
C TRP A 183 -37.34 -0.67 45.30
N GLU A 184 -36.91 -0.63 44.04
CA GLU A 184 -37.66 0.03 42.96
C GLU A 184 -39.03 -0.63 42.76
N ILE A 185 -39.07 -1.97 42.67
CA ILE A 185 -40.30 -2.76 42.55
C ILE A 185 -41.24 -2.53 43.75
N SER A 186 -40.70 -2.38 44.96
CA SER A 186 -41.50 -2.11 46.17
C SER A 186 -42.01 -0.67 46.23
N ASN A 187 -41.20 0.29 45.76
CA ASN A 187 -41.49 1.72 45.82
C ASN A 187 -42.52 2.15 44.76
N ASP A 188 -42.52 1.53 43.58
CA ASP A 188 -43.49 1.90 42.52
C ASP A 188 -44.93 1.42 42.82
N LYS A 189 -45.08 0.44 43.73
CA LYS A 189 -46.35 0.05 44.34
C LYS A 189 -46.88 1.01 45.41
N ILE A 190 -46.12 2.04 45.79
CA ILE A 190 -46.51 3.01 46.82
C ILE A 190 -46.87 4.34 46.17
N ILE A 191 -48.03 4.89 46.54
CA ILE A 191 -48.52 6.17 46.01
C ILE A 191 -48.84 7.16 47.13
N PHE A 192 -48.52 8.43 46.91
CA PHE A 192 -48.88 9.51 47.82
C PHE A 192 -50.24 10.09 47.47
N ILE A 193 -51.12 10.20 48.47
CA ILE A 193 -52.50 10.68 48.33
C ILE A 193 -52.63 12.05 49.00
N PRO A 194 -52.85 13.15 48.24
CA PRO A 194 -52.92 14.49 48.81
C PRO A 194 -54.08 14.70 49.80
N SER A 195 -55.23 14.07 49.56
CA SER A 195 -56.43 14.20 50.41
C SER A 195 -56.24 13.57 51.80
N LYS A 196 -55.41 12.52 51.90
CA LYS A 196 -55.11 11.77 53.14
C LYS A 196 -53.73 12.12 53.73
N ASN A 197 -52.93 12.91 53.01
CA ASN A 197 -51.54 13.27 53.34
C ASN A 197 -50.66 12.06 53.72
N ALA A 198 -50.84 10.94 53.02
CA ALA A 198 -50.24 9.65 53.36
C ALA A 198 -49.67 8.94 52.13
N TYR A 199 -48.70 8.06 52.35
CA TYR A 199 -48.24 7.06 51.39
C TYR A 199 -48.98 5.76 51.66
N VAL A 200 -49.61 5.18 50.63
CA VAL A 200 -50.41 3.94 50.74
C VAL A 200 -50.04 3.01 49.58
N HIS A 201 -50.16 1.71 49.78
CA HIS A 201 -49.95 0.71 48.74
C HIS A 201 -51.08 0.79 47.70
N VAL A 202 -50.75 0.66 46.41
CA VAL A 202 -51.72 0.78 45.30
C VAL A 202 -52.84 -0.27 45.38
N GLU A 203 -52.56 -1.42 45.99
CA GLU A 203 -53.49 -2.54 46.13
C GLU A 203 -54.60 -2.29 47.19
N ASP A 204 -54.43 -1.31 48.09
CA ASP A 204 -55.35 -1.02 49.22
C ASP A 204 -56.31 0.16 48.94
N LEU A 205 -56.50 0.58 47.68
CA LEU A 205 -57.09 1.88 47.34
C LEU A 205 -58.33 1.82 46.43
N ASN A 206 -59.25 2.76 46.69
CA ASN A 206 -60.37 3.08 45.80
C ASN A 206 -59.87 3.76 44.52
N GLU A 207 -60.55 3.56 43.39
CA GLU A 207 -60.14 4.10 42.09
C GLU A 207 -59.99 5.64 42.09
N ASP A 208 -60.87 6.39 42.76
CA ASP A 208 -60.78 7.85 42.82
C ASP A 208 -59.58 8.35 43.65
N ASP A 209 -59.28 7.73 44.80
CA ASP A 209 -58.10 8.04 45.60
C ASP A 209 -56.81 7.75 44.81
N LEU A 210 -56.77 6.62 44.10
CA LEU A 210 -55.65 6.20 43.27
C LEU A 210 -55.42 7.16 42.10
N LYS A 211 -56.50 7.61 41.45
CA LYS A 211 -56.52 8.56 40.34
C LYS A 211 -56.04 9.95 40.75
N ASP A 212 -56.45 10.47 41.90
CA ASP A 212 -55.93 11.75 42.42
C ASP A 212 -54.46 11.62 42.89
N GLY A 213 -54.06 10.46 43.44
CA GLY A 213 -52.66 10.14 43.72
C GLY A 213 -51.77 10.16 42.46
N TYR A 214 -52.20 9.50 41.37
CA TYR A 214 -51.46 9.51 40.10
C TYR A 214 -51.46 10.90 39.45
N LYS A 215 -52.58 11.63 39.48
CA LYS A 215 -52.65 13.02 39.03
C LYS A 215 -51.64 13.92 39.77
N TYR A 216 -51.49 13.73 41.08
CA TYR A 216 -50.45 14.41 41.87
C TYR A 216 -49.01 13.96 41.52
N LYS A 217 -48.75 12.65 41.35
CA LYS A 217 -47.45 12.11 40.87
C LYS A 217 -47.09 12.78 39.53
N CYS A 218 -48.04 12.84 38.58
CA CYS A 218 -47.90 13.48 37.28
C CYS A 218 -47.70 15.01 37.35
N GLU A 219 -48.45 15.74 38.17
CA GLU A 219 -48.24 17.19 38.34
C GLU A 219 -46.87 17.51 38.97
N ARG A 220 -46.44 16.72 39.96
CA ARG A 220 -45.14 16.88 40.61
C ARG A 220 -44.00 16.59 39.64
N LEU A 221 -44.12 15.52 38.84
CA LEU A 221 -43.19 15.19 37.76
C LEU A 221 -43.17 16.28 36.68
N LYS A 222 -44.32 16.81 36.24
CA LYS A 222 -44.39 17.92 35.28
C LYS A 222 -43.64 19.16 35.79
N LYS A 223 -43.89 19.57 37.04
CA LYS A 223 -43.19 20.70 37.69
C LYS A 223 -41.67 20.45 37.79
N PHE A 224 -41.26 19.22 38.13
CA PHE A 224 -39.85 18.81 38.17
C PHE A 224 -39.19 18.84 36.78
N ILE A 225 -39.84 18.29 35.75
CA ILE A 225 -39.35 18.27 34.37
C ILE A 225 -39.19 19.71 33.84
N THR A 226 -40.18 20.59 34.04
CA THR A 226 -40.07 22.00 33.62
C THR A 226 -38.89 22.71 34.29
N LYS A 227 -38.71 22.55 35.61
CA LYS A 227 -37.57 23.14 36.34
C LYS A 227 -36.22 22.63 35.82
N ASN A 228 -36.10 21.34 35.56
CA ASN A 228 -34.86 20.76 35.01
C ASN A 228 -34.63 21.19 33.56
N MET A 229 -35.66 21.27 32.71
CA MET A 229 -35.55 21.74 31.34
C MET A 229 -35.04 23.19 31.28
N GLU A 230 -35.51 24.06 32.17
CA GLU A 230 -34.97 25.42 32.31
C GLU A 230 -33.51 25.45 32.77
N PHE A 231 -33.12 24.56 33.68
CA PHE A 231 -31.74 24.44 34.15
C PHE A 231 -30.82 23.98 33.02
N TYR A 232 -31.17 22.89 32.33
CA TYR A 232 -30.40 22.37 31.20
C TYR A 232 -30.26 23.41 30.09
N LYS A 233 -31.33 24.11 29.68
CA LYS A 233 -31.25 25.21 28.69
C LYS A 233 -30.26 26.31 29.09
N LYS A 234 -30.16 26.65 30.38
CA LYS A 234 -29.21 27.65 30.91
C LYS A 234 -27.77 27.11 30.89
N VAL A 235 -27.57 25.82 31.19
CA VAL A 235 -26.26 25.14 31.12
C VAL A 235 -25.79 24.98 29.67
N GLU A 236 -26.66 24.49 28.77
CA GLU A 236 -26.42 24.36 27.32
C GLU A 236 -26.05 25.71 26.69
N SER A 237 -26.79 26.78 27.01
CA SER A 237 -26.46 28.13 26.52
C SER A 237 -25.08 28.59 26.98
N LYS A 238 -24.71 28.29 28.23
CA LYS A 238 -23.38 28.62 28.77
C LYS A 238 -22.27 27.78 28.12
N TYR A 239 -22.55 26.50 27.88
CA TYR A 239 -21.64 25.57 27.21
C TYR A 239 -21.43 25.94 25.74
N ASP A 240 -22.47 26.35 25.01
CA ASP A 240 -22.36 26.86 23.63
C ASP A 240 -21.49 28.13 23.59
N ILE A 241 -21.73 29.11 24.46
CA ILE A 241 -20.91 30.33 24.54
C ILE A 241 -19.43 29.99 24.73
N TYR A 242 -19.09 29.03 25.60
CA TYR A 242 -17.70 28.63 25.82
C TYR A 242 -17.11 27.77 24.69
N THR A 243 -17.88 26.85 24.10
CA THR A 243 -17.34 25.85 23.16
C THR A 243 -17.47 26.20 21.70
N LYS A 244 -18.47 26.98 21.28
CA LYS A 244 -18.74 27.34 19.87
C LYS A 244 -17.53 27.99 19.17
N GLY A 245 -16.79 28.82 19.90
CA GLY A 245 -15.52 29.41 19.41
C GLY A 245 -14.44 28.36 19.14
N TYR A 246 -14.26 27.41 20.05
CA TYR A 246 -13.32 26.29 19.88
C TYR A 246 -13.76 25.30 18.80
N GLN A 247 -15.04 24.96 18.73
CA GLN A 247 -15.62 24.15 17.65
C GLN A 247 -15.33 24.78 16.27
N GLN A 248 -15.45 26.10 16.13
CA GLN A 248 -15.14 26.79 14.87
C GLN A 248 -13.62 26.84 14.59
N LYS A 249 -12.76 27.00 15.61
CA LYS A 249 -11.30 26.85 15.46
C LYS A 249 -10.94 25.45 14.95
N ILE A 250 -11.43 24.39 15.59
CA ILE A 250 -11.22 22.98 15.19
C ILE A 250 -11.72 22.73 13.78
N LYS A 251 -12.91 23.23 13.42
CA LYS A 251 -13.47 23.12 12.06
C LYS A 251 -12.62 23.84 11.01
N ASN A 252 -11.94 24.93 11.37
CA ASN A 252 -10.99 25.60 10.49
C ASN A 252 -9.66 24.83 10.39
N TYR A 253 -9.10 24.37 11.50
CA TYR A 253 -7.87 23.55 11.49
C TYR A 253 -8.05 22.27 10.67
N LYS A 254 -9.20 21.58 10.80
CA LYS A 254 -9.51 20.43 9.96
C LYS A 254 -9.50 20.78 8.46
N LYS A 255 -10.15 21.87 8.05
CA LYS A 255 -10.11 22.31 6.63
C LYS A 255 -8.70 22.58 6.12
N VAL A 256 -7.85 23.20 6.95
CA VAL A 256 -6.46 23.49 6.59
C VAL A 256 -5.66 22.19 6.49
N PHE A 257 -5.83 21.25 7.42
CA PHE A 257 -5.24 19.92 7.36
C PHE A 257 -5.68 19.15 6.11
N ASP A 258 -6.99 19.06 5.85
CA ASP A 258 -7.56 18.39 4.68
C ASP A 258 -6.98 18.98 3.38
N SER A 259 -6.79 20.30 3.31
CA SER A 259 -6.15 20.98 2.17
C SER A 259 -4.67 20.66 2.02
N LEU A 260 -3.90 20.73 3.11
CA LEU A 260 -2.46 20.43 3.11
C LEU A 260 -2.18 18.96 2.77
N PHE A 261 -3.03 18.05 3.25
CA PHE A 261 -2.96 16.63 2.94
C PHE A 261 -3.19 16.37 1.44
N ASN A 262 -4.18 17.02 0.83
CA ASN A 262 -4.40 16.91 -0.62
C ASN A 262 -3.20 17.46 -1.43
N SER A 263 -2.58 18.56 -1.00
CA SER A 263 -1.34 19.05 -1.62
C SER A 263 -0.18 18.07 -1.46
N TYR A 264 -0.02 17.46 -0.28
CA TYR A 264 1.01 16.45 -0.01
C TYR A 264 0.85 15.19 -0.89
N ILE A 265 -0.37 14.66 -1.04
CA ILE A 265 -0.66 13.57 -1.98
C ILE A 265 -0.34 13.96 -3.42
N THR A 266 -0.62 15.21 -3.80
CA THR A 266 -0.26 15.74 -5.13
C THR A 266 1.27 15.71 -5.34
N TYR A 267 2.05 16.21 -4.37
CA TYR A 267 3.51 16.22 -4.45
C TYR A 267 4.14 14.82 -4.49
N ILE A 268 3.55 13.81 -3.83
CA ILE A 268 3.98 12.41 -3.99
C ILE A 268 3.80 11.97 -5.46
N SER A 269 2.61 12.19 -6.03
CA SER A 269 2.35 11.77 -7.42
C SER A 269 3.21 12.52 -8.45
N GLU A 270 3.58 13.77 -8.17
CA GLU A 270 4.53 14.55 -8.96
C GLU A 270 5.97 14.01 -8.82
N GLN A 271 6.40 13.67 -7.61
CA GLN A 271 7.71 13.04 -7.35
C GLN A 271 7.85 11.69 -8.06
N ASP A 272 6.80 10.85 -8.02
CA ASP A 272 6.77 9.58 -8.74
C ASP A 272 6.80 9.77 -10.26
N ALA A 273 6.05 10.74 -10.79
CA ALA A 273 6.08 11.08 -12.22
C ALA A 273 7.46 11.58 -12.67
N LEU A 274 8.12 12.44 -11.88
CA LEU A 274 9.46 12.96 -12.16
C LEU A 274 10.54 11.87 -12.05
N ASN A 275 10.43 10.95 -11.09
CA ASN A 275 11.33 9.80 -10.99
C ASN A 275 11.21 8.87 -12.21
N ASN A 276 9.98 8.59 -12.65
CA ASN A 276 9.73 7.80 -13.86
C ASN A 276 10.27 8.50 -15.12
N LEU A 277 10.02 9.81 -15.29
CA LEU A 277 10.56 10.59 -16.40
C LEU A 277 12.10 10.56 -16.43
N ARG A 278 12.75 10.85 -15.29
CA ARG A 278 14.21 10.80 -15.12
C ARG A 278 14.80 9.45 -15.51
N ASN A 279 14.14 8.35 -15.15
CA ASN A 279 14.58 7.01 -15.51
C ASN A 279 14.46 6.75 -17.02
N MET A 280 13.35 7.15 -17.65
CA MET A 280 13.17 7.05 -19.11
C MET A 280 14.18 7.91 -19.89
N GLU A 281 14.38 9.17 -19.49
CA GLU A 281 15.39 10.06 -20.09
C GLU A 281 16.80 9.48 -20.00
N LYS A 282 17.17 8.92 -18.84
CA LYS A 282 18.45 8.22 -18.63
C LYS A 282 18.60 7.02 -19.57
N MET A 283 17.54 6.24 -19.81
CA MET A 283 17.59 5.12 -20.76
C MET A 283 17.75 5.60 -22.20
N TYR A 284 16.93 6.55 -22.66
CA TYR A 284 17.02 7.09 -24.03
C TYR A 284 18.35 7.80 -24.31
N ALA A 285 18.94 8.47 -23.32
CA ALA A 285 20.27 9.06 -23.45
C ALA A 285 21.36 7.98 -23.62
N LEU A 286 21.30 6.89 -22.83
CA LEU A 286 22.25 5.77 -22.94
C LEU A 286 22.10 5.02 -24.27
N GLU A 287 20.87 4.86 -24.77
CA GLU A 287 20.59 4.23 -26.06
C GLU A 287 21.14 5.07 -27.22
N ARG A 288 20.86 6.38 -27.26
CA ARG A 288 21.41 7.30 -28.28
C ARG A 288 22.94 7.30 -28.30
N ILE A 289 23.58 7.34 -27.12
CA ILE A 289 25.05 7.26 -26.98
C ILE A 289 25.61 5.92 -27.49
N LYS A 290 24.85 4.83 -27.42
CA LYS A 290 25.22 3.52 -27.93
C LYS A 290 25.09 3.45 -29.46
N GLU A 291 24.00 3.99 -30.01
CA GLU A 291 23.77 4.09 -31.46
C GLU A 291 24.85 4.92 -32.15
N GLU A 292 25.14 6.13 -31.61
CA GLU A 292 26.17 7.05 -32.11
C GLU A 292 27.58 6.41 -32.07
N LYS A 293 27.88 5.60 -31.05
CA LYS A 293 29.15 4.85 -30.96
C LYS A 293 29.27 3.75 -32.00
N GLU A 294 28.20 2.98 -32.25
CA GLU A 294 28.22 1.96 -33.31
C GLU A 294 28.21 2.59 -34.71
N GLU A 295 27.61 3.76 -34.91
CA GLU A 295 27.69 4.54 -36.15
C GLU A 295 29.11 5.04 -36.44
N ASN A 296 29.72 5.75 -35.49
CA ASN A 296 31.10 6.23 -35.59
C ASN A 296 32.09 5.07 -35.81
N LYS A 297 31.86 3.91 -35.18
CA LYS A 297 32.62 2.68 -35.43
C LYS A 297 32.48 2.16 -36.87
N ARG A 298 31.27 2.15 -37.45
CA ARG A 298 31.05 1.82 -38.88
C ARG A 298 31.80 2.79 -39.81
N GLU A 299 31.76 4.09 -39.51
CA GLU A 299 32.46 5.13 -40.28
C GLU A 299 33.99 4.97 -40.20
N ILE A 300 34.53 4.71 -39.00
CA ILE A 300 35.95 4.38 -38.79
C ILE A 300 36.36 3.12 -39.58
N GLU A 301 35.51 2.09 -39.65
CA GLU A 301 35.78 0.89 -40.44
C GLU A 301 35.73 1.16 -41.95
N PHE A 302 34.79 1.99 -42.42
CA PHE A 302 34.73 2.45 -43.81
C PHE A 302 35.97 3.28 -44.20
N HIS A 303 36.45 4.18 -43.34
CA HIS A 303 37.70 4.92 -43.60
C HIS A 303 38.93 4.00 -43.61
N LYS A 304 38.96 2.93 -42.80
CA LYS A 304 40.03 1.92 -42.82
C LYS A 304 40.03 1.11 -44.13
N THR A 305 38.87 0.69 -44.64
CA THR A 305 38.81 -0.03 -45.93
C THR A 305 39.16 0.87 -47.10
N LEU A 306 38.64 2.10 -47.13
CA LEU A 306 38.98 3.10 -48.14
C LEU A 306 40.50 3.39 -48.18
N LYS A 307 41.13 3.55 -47.01
CA LYS A 307 42.59 3.74 -46.90
C LYS A 307 43.39 2.53 -47.42
N ARG A 308 42.87 1.30 -47.26
CA ARG A 308 43.50 0.10 -47.82
C ARG A 308 43.44 0.10 -49.35
N VAL A 309 42.27 0.36 -49.94
CA VAL A 309 42.08 0.42 -51.40
C VAL A 309 42.97 1.48 -52.04
N TYR A 310 43.14 2.66 -51.40
CA TYR A 310 44.09 3.67 -51.88
C TYR A 310 45.55 3.21 -51.83
N ALA A 311 45.95 2.40 -50.85
CA ALA A 311 47.31 1.85 -50.78
C ALA A 311 47.55 0.75 -51.83
N GLU A 312 46.54 -0.08 -52.10
CA GLU A 312 46.54 -1.10 -53.16
C GLU A 312 46.67 -0.44 -54.55
N LEU A 313 45.84 0.57 -54.85
CA LEU A 313 45.92 1.37 -56.07
C LEU A 313 47.25 2.13 -56.21
N ALA A 314 47.84 2.61 -55.12
CA ALA A 314 49.15 3.26 -55.15
C ALA A 314 50.27 2.27 -55.54
N ALA A 315 50.26 1.07 -54.94
CA ALA A 315 51.22 0.01 -55.25
C ALA A 315 51.09 -0.49 -56.70
N GLU A 316 49.87 -0.64 -57.22
CA GLU A 316 49.63 -0.98 -58.63
C GLU A 316 50.17 0.13 -59.56
N ASN A 317 49.95 1.40 -59.23
CA ASN A 317 50.50 2.53 -59.98
C ASN A 317 52.04 2.58 -59.97
N GLU A 318 52.69 2.18 -58.89
CA GLU A 318 54.16 2.05 -58.83
C GLU A 318 54.66 0.88 -59.68
N GLN A 319 53.98 -0.27 -59.64
CA GLN A 319 54.28 -1.42 -60.50
C GLN A 319 54.15 -1.05 -61.99
N LEU A 320 53.04 -0.42 -62.39
CA LEU A 320 52.81 0.03 -63.77
C LEU A 320 53.87 1.04 -64.23
N LYS A 321 54.25 2.00 -63.37
CA LYS A 321 55.37 2.93 -63.66
C LYS A 321 56.70 2.20 -63.83
N SER A 322 57.00 1.19 -63.01
CA SER A 322 58.23 0.40 -63.15
C SER A 322 58.27 -0.32 -64.50
N ILE A 323 57.16 -0.94 -64.93
CA ILE A 323 57.03 -1.65 -66.21
C ILE A 323 57.22 -0.68 -67.38
N VAL A 324 56.51 0.46 -67.38
CA VAL A 324 56.64 1.49 -68.43
C VAL A 324 58.07 2.06 -68.48
N SER A 325 58.77 2.20 -67.35
CA SER A 325 60.16 2.67 -67.33
C SER A 325 61.16 1.63 -67.87
N ALA A 326 60.88 0.33 -67.70
CA ALA A 326 61.68 -0.75 -68.26
C ALA A 326 61.46 -0.88 -69.77
N ASP A 327 60.22 -0.77 -70.24
CA ASP A 327 59.87 -0.78 -71.67
C ASP A 327 60.44 0.45 -72.41
N ALA A 328 60.41 1.62 -71.76
CA ALA A 328 61.02 2.85 -72.27
C ALA A 328 62.57 2.83 -72.28
N SER A 329 63.22 1.92 -71.56
CA SER A 329 64.67 1.71 -71.65
C SER A 329 65.04 0.62 -72.65
N LEU A 330 64.20 -0.42 -72.83
CA LEU A 330 64.29 -1.37 -73.96
C LEU A 330 64.12 -0.66 -75.33
N THR A 331 63.24 0.34 -75.40
CA THR A 331 62.99 1.14 -76.63
C THR A 331 64.08 2.19 -76.91
N ARG A 332 65.19 2.19 -76.14
CA ARG A 332 66.34 3.12 -76.31
C ARG A 332 67.67 2.40 -76.59
N MET A 333 67.64 1.09 -76.84
CA MET A 333 68.75 0.31 -77.39
C MET A 333 68.55 0.03 -78.87
#